data_AF-X1B6E6-F1
#
_entry.id   AF-X1B6E6-F1
#
_cell.length_a   1.000
_cell.length_b   1.000
_cell.length_c   1.000
_cell.angle_alpha   90.00
_cell.angle_beta   90.00
_cell.angle_gamma   90.00
#
_symmetry.space_group_name_H-M   'P 1'
#
loop_
_entity.id
_entity.type
_entity.pdbx_description
1 polymer ?
#
loop_
_entity_poly.entity_id
_entity_poly.type
_entity_poly.pdbx_seq_one_letter_code
_entity_poly.pdbx_strand_id
1 'polypeptide(L)'
;LNSHWNQRNQIADGIGESRTGSGLTEFGLKVIDEMNRLGMLIDVSHLSETGFWDVIKRSKTPIVASHSNCYALCPHPRNLKDEQIKVLADKGGVIGITFVPNFLTQEKRKTTVKDVVKHIDYLVEKVGVDCVGLGSDFDGTDGLPLGLEGVEVVLEKWPDDPRCYNKLGVCYASLRDFVKAKSYLEKALALDLKYPEPYNNLGNICLEEKEYEKSIELYKKALELNPDYAAAYSNLGLAYKRIKRINEAVKHFKRAAEIDRKAPISEIKKI
;
A
#
# COMPACT_ATOMS: atom_id res chain seq x y z
N LEU A 1 0.16 -12.59 8.66
CA LEU A 1 -0.83 -12.75 9.77
C LEU A 1 -0.64 -11.54 10.67
N ASN A 2 -1.59 -10.62 10.69
CA ASN A 2 -1.62 -9.54 11.67
C ASN A 2 -2.09 -10.18 12.98
N SER A 3 -1.19 -10.89 13.65
CA SER A 3 -1.53 -11.84 14.71
C SER A 3 -1.89 -11.15 16.02
N HIS A 4 -1.86 -9.81 16.11
CA HIS A 4 -2.20 -9.06 17.32
C HIS A 4 -3.03 -7.84 16.94
N TRP A 5 -4.24 -7.76 17.49
CA TRP A 5 -4.86 -6.47 17.73
C TRP A 5 -4.44 -6.01 19.14
N ASN A 6 -5.13 -5.07 19.76
CA ASN A 6 -4.71 -4.59 21.09
C ASN A 6 -4.86 -5.64 22.22
N GLN A 7 -5.38 -6.84 21.95
CA GLN A 7 -5.72 -7.86 22.95
C GLN A 7 -4.86 -9.12 22.83
N ARG A 8 -4.80 -9.88 23.92
CA ARG A 8 -4.18 -11.20 23.96
C ARG A 8 -4.88 -12.21 23.05
N ASN A 9 -4.10 -13.13 22.49
CA ASN A 9 -4.60 -14.34 21.83
C ASN A 9 -3.66 -15.53 22.09
N GLN A 10 -3.86 -16.65 21.38
CA GLN A 10 -3.09 -17.87 21.57
C GLN A 10 -1.59 -17.72 21.22
N ILE A 11 -1.24 -16.73 20.41
CA ILE A 11 0.13 -16.48 19.94
C ILE A 11 0.88 -15.56 20.91
N ALA A 12 0.25 -14.44 21.31
CA ALA A 12 0.92 -13.47 22.19
C ALA A 12 -0.03 -12.49 22.87
N ASP A 13 0.56 -11.73 23.80
CA ASP A 13 -0.04 -10.57 24.46
C ASP A 13 0.08 -9.32 23.56
N GLY A 14 -1.08 -8.74 23.19
CA GLY A 14 -1.15 -7.42 22.55
C GLY A 14 -0.92 -6.28 23.56
N ILE A 15 -0.73 -5.05 23.07
CA ILE A 15 -0.34 -3.89 23.88
C ILE A 15 -1.35 -3.51 24.98
N GLY A 16 -2.62 -3.91 24.84
CA GLY A 16 -3.68 -3.66 25.81
C GLY A 16 -3.81 -4.75 26.88
N GLU A 17 -3.06 -5.85 26.79
CA GLU A 17 -3.04 -6.91 27.81
C GLU A 17 -2.14 -6.50 28.97
N SER A 18 -2.75 -6.22 30.13
CA SER A 18 -2.05 -5.76 31.33
C SER A 18 -1.91 -6.85 32.41
N ARG A 19 -2.60 -7.99 32.28
CA ARG A 19 -2.66 -9.02 33.33
C ARG A 19 -1.48 -9.97 33.29
N THR A 20 -1.02 -10.36 32.10
CA THR A 20 0.03 -11.38 31.96
C THR A 20 1.42 -10.81 31.70
N GLY A 21 1.54 -9.80 30.84
CA GLY A 21 2.83 -9.20 30.48
C GLY A 21 3.86 -10.18 29.90
N SER A 22 3.40 -11.34 29.41
CA SER A 22 4.20 -12.53 29.14
C SER A 22 4.87 -12.53 27.76
N GLY A 23 4.46 -11.63 26.86
CA GLY A 23 5.02 -11.56 25.51
C GLY A 23 4.46 -12.66 24.60
N LEU A 24 5.33 -13.40 23.90
CA LEU A 24 4.93 -14.54 23.07
C LEU A 24 4.65 -15.79 23.93
N THR A 25 3.65 -16.58 23.55
CA THR A 25 3.46 -17.92 24.14
C THR A 25 4.45 -18.92 23.52
N GLU A 26 4.60 -20.10 24.12
CA GLU A 26 5.35 -21.21 23.51
C GLU A 26 4.85 -21.57 22.11
N PHE A 27 3.53 -21.46 21.88
CA PHE A 27 2.97 -21.63 20.56
C PHE A 27 3.37 -20.46 19.64
N GLY A 28 3.33 -19.22 20.13
CA GLY A 28 3.76 -18.04 19.39
C GLY A 28 5.22 -18.09 18.96
N LEU A 29 6.13 -18.59 19.79
CA LEU A 29 7.53 -18.80 19.42
C LEU A 29 7.67 -19.75 18.22
N LYS A 30 6.88 -20.84 18.19
CA LYS A 30 6.84 -21.78 17.05
C LYS A 30 6.24 -21.14 15.79
N VAL A 31 5.26 -20.23 15.96
CA VAL A 31 4.72 -19.45 14.85
C VAL A 31 5.80 -18.58 14.22
N ILE A 32 6.64 -17.91 15.01
CA ILE A 32 7.76 -17.11 14.48
C ILE A 32 8.74 -17.98 13.67
N ASP A 33 9.09 -19.17 14.17
CA ASP A 33 9.95 -20.09 13.42
C ASP A 33 9.35 -20.48 12.07
N GLU A 34 8.05 -20.77 12.05
CA GLU A 34 7.34 -21.17 10.85
C GLU A 34 7.20 -20.00 9.85
N MET A 35 6.98 -18.79 10.35
CA MET A 35 7.00 -17.58 9.52
C MET A 35 8.36 -17.38 8.86
N ASN A 36 9.47 -17.55 9.60
CA ASN A 36 10.80 -17.50 9.02
C ASN A 36 11.01 -18.61 7.97
N ARG A 37 10.54 -19.84 8.24
CA ARG A 37 10.64 -20.97 7.28
C ARG A 37 9.90 -20.68 5.98
N LEU A 38 8.74 -20.04 6.07
CA LEU A 38 7.87 -19.71 4.92
C LEU A 38 8.29 -18.42 4.20
N GLY A 39 9.24 -17.65 4.74
CA GLY A 39 9.57 -16.32 4.22
C GLY A 39 8.45 -15.30 4.42
N MET A 40 7.61 -15.49 5.44
CA MET A 40 6.54 -14.57 5.79
C MET A 40 7.10 -13.38 6.58
N LEU A 41 6.69 -12.17 6.21
CA LEU A 41 7.01 -10.97 6.96
C LEU A 41 6.35 -10.99 8.34
N ILE A 42 7.13 -10.68 9.38
CA ILE A 42 6.66 -10.60 10.76
C ILE A 42 6.38 -9.14 11.11
N ASP A 43 5.12 -8.84 11.45
CA ASP A 43 4.67 -7.51 11.85
C ASP A 43 4.55 -7.43 13.37
N VAL A 44 5.19 -6.42 13.97
CA VAL A 44 5.21 -6.18 15.42
C VAL A 44 4.30 -5.03 15.87
N SER A 45 3.55 -4.42 14.94
CA SER A 45 2.49 -3.48 15.31
C SER A 45 1.49 -4.15 16.28
N HIS A 46 1.00 -3.40 17.26
CA HIS A 46 0.11 -3.84 18.36
C HIS A 46 0.72 -4.80 19.38
N LEU A 47 1.90 -5.38 19.16
CA LEU A 47 2.50 -6.30 20.09
C LEU A 47 2.88 -5.59 21.39
N SER A 48 2.75 -6.28 22.53
CA SER A 48 3.29 -5.79 23.80
C SER A 48 4.80 -5.59 23.71
N GLU A 49 5.36 -4.74 24.58
CA GLU A 49 6.81 -4.51 24.60
C GLU A 49 7.61 -5.80 24.86
N THR A 50 7.14 -6.65 25.78
CA THR A 50 7.74 -7.98 26.01
C THR A 50 7.72 -8.83 24.74
N GLY A 51 6.56 -8.90 24.07
CA GLY A 51 6.41 -9.68 22.84
C GLY A 51 7.29 -9.16 21.71
N PHE A 52 7.43 -7.83 21.57
CA PHE A 52 8.35 -7.20 20.62
C PHE A 52 9.78 -7.74 20.83
N TRP A 53 10.26 -7.77 22.07
CA TRP A 53 11.60 -8.26 22.38
C TRP A 53 11.75 -9.76 22.15
N ASP A 54 10.70 -10.55 22.36
CA ASP A 54 10.71 -11.98 22.03
C ASP A 54 10.84 -12.20 20.52
N VAL A 55 10.11 -11.43 19.71
CA VAL A 55 10.23 -11.44 18.24
C VAL A 55 11.64 -11.04 17.81
N ILE A 56 12.20 -9.97 18.38
CA ILE A 56 13.57 -9.54 18.09
C ILE A 56 14.57 -10.67 18.39
N LYS A 57 14.44 -11.37 19.51
CA LYS A 57 15.34 -12.47 19.87
C LYS A 57 15.18 -13.68 18.95
N ARG A 58 13.96 -13.98 18.51
CA ARG A 58 13.65 -15.22 17.77
C ARG A 58 13.78 -15.08 16.25
N SER A 59 13.39 -13.94 15.69
CA SER A 59 13.32 -13.77 14.23
C SER A 59 14.71 -13.77 13.59
N LYS A 60 14.84 -14.58 12.53
CA LYS A 60 16.03 -14.68 11.68
C LYS A 60 15.99 -13.78 10.45
N THR A 61 14.83 -13.21 10.14
CA THR A 61 14.62 -12.28 9.01
C THR A 61 14.28 -10.89 9.54
N PRO A 62 14.45 -9.84 8.71
CA PRO A 62 13.91 -8.52 9.01
C PRO A 62 12.44 -8.57 9.42
N ILE A 63 12.06 -7.67 10.33
CA ILE A 63 10.68 -7.51 10.79
C ILE A 63 10.15 -6.14 10.37
N VAL A 64 8.83 -5.95 10.44
CA VAL A 64 8.18 -4.67 10.13
C VAL A 64 7.36 -4.20 11.32
N ALA A 65 7.28 -2.89 11.53
CA ALA A 65 6.18 -2.29 12.26
C ALA A 65 5.30 -1.59 11.22
N SER A 66 4.30 -2.30 10.69
CA SER A 66 3.55 -1.82 9.53
C SER A 66 2.78 -0.51 9.74
N HIS A 67 2.38 -0.20 10.98
CA HIS A 67 1.69 1.04 11.36
C HIS A 67 1.97 1.40 12.83
N SER A 68 3.05 2.15 13.07
CA SER A 68 3.46 2.63 14.39
C SER A 68 4.22 3.96 14.31
N ASN A 69 4.10 4.83 15.31
CA ASN A 69 4.79 6.13 15.36
C ASN A 69 5.87 6.15 16.46
N CYS A 70 6.41 7.34 16.76
CA CYS A 70 7.54 7.54 17.67
C CYS A 70 7.07 7.94 19.07
N TYR A 71 7.41 7.16 20.09
CA TYR A 71 6.99 7.42 21.47
C TYR A 71 7.54 8.74 22.01
N ALA A 72 8.75 9.13 21.59
CA ALA A 72 9.39 10.39 21.99
C ALA A 72 8.60 11.64 21.59
N LEU A 73 7.83 11.59 20.50
CA LEU A 73 7.00 12.70 20.01
C LEU A 73 5.56 12.62 20.52
N CYS A 74 5.04 11.40 20.68
CA CYS A 74 3.72 11.15 21.22
C CYS A 74 3.79 9.93 22.17
N PRO A 75 3.84 10.15 23.50
CA PRO A 75 3.91 9.10 24.51
C PRO A 75 2.64 8.25 24.58
N HIS A 76 2.47 7.37 23.60
CA HIS A 76 1.33 6.48 23.44
C HIS A 76 1.82 5.02 23.39
N PRO A 77 1.18 4.05 24.08
CA PRO A 77 1.65 2.66 24.12
C PRO A 77 1.82 1.98 22.75
N ARG A 78 1.05 2.42 21.74
CA ARG A 78 1.20 1.92 20.36
C ARG A 78 2.43 2.44 19.63
N ASN A 79 3.10 3.47 20.15
CA ASN A 79 4.28 4.05 19.54
C ASN A 79 5.56 3.38 20.04
N LEU A 80 6.54 3.26 19.15
CA LEU A 80 7.81 2.62 19.42
C LEU A 80 8.73 3.55 20.19
N LYS A 81 9.38 3.01 21.23
CA LYS A 81 10.49 3.67 21.92
C LYS A 81 11.75 3.67 21.05
N ASP A 82 12.66 4.60 21.29
CA ASP A 82 13.92 4.74 20.54
C ASP A 82 14.73 3.45 20.45
N GLU A 83 14.77 2.66 21.53
CA GLU A 83 15.48 1.38 21.56
C GLU A 83 14.82 0.35 20.61
N GLN A 84 13.48 0.30 20.57
CA GLN A 84 12.75 -0.55 19.65
C GLN A 84 12.97 -0.12 18.19
N ILE A 85 12.92 1.19 17.93
CA ILE A 85 13.19 1.78 16.61
C ILE A 85 14.57 1.36 16.11
N LYS A 86 15.61 1.55 16.94
CA LYS A 86 16.98 1.24 16.57
C LYS A 86 17.18 -0.25 16.28
N VAL A 87 16.74 -1.14 17.16
CA VAL A 87 16.97 -2.57 16.97
C VAL A 87 16.16 -3.14 15.79
N LEU A 88 14.98 -2.60 15.53
CA LEU A 88 14.20 -2.95 14.34
C LEU A 88 14.95 -2.53 13.06
N ALA A 89 15.48 -1.32 13.01
CA ALA A 89 16.25 -0.81 11.88
C ALA A 89 17.58 -1.55 11.69
N ASP A 90 18.32 -1.83 12.75
CA ASP A 90 19.58 -2.59 12.72
C ASP A 90 19.40 -4.01 12.16
N LYS A 91 18.16 -4.55 12.25
CA LYS A 91 17.76 -5.83 11.63
C LYS A 91 17.31 -5.70 10.17
N GLY A 92 17.44 -4.52 9.56
CA GLY A 92 16.98 -4.22 8.20
C GLY A 92 15.45 -4.12 8.10
N GLY A 93 14.77 -3.84 9.21
CA GLY A 93 13.32 -3.70 9.27
C GLY A 93 12.83 -2.32 8.81
N VAL A 94 11.53 -2.22 8.58
CA VAL A 94 10.87 -0.96 8.16
C VAL A 94 9.76 -0.58 9.14
N ILE A 95 9.60 0.72 9.39
CA ILE A 95 8.56 1.29 10.23
C ILE A 95 7.61 2.12 9.37
N GLY A 96 6.37 1.66 9.25
CA GLY A 96 5.30 2.41 8.60
C GLY A 96 4.71 3.45 9.55
N ILE A 97 4.90 4.74 9.23
CA ILE A 97 4.26 5.82 9.98
C ILE A 97 2.76 5.80 9.74
N THR A 98 1.99 5.77 10.84
CA THR A 98 0.54 5.70 10.83
C THR A 98 -0.13 7.05 11.03
N PHE A 99 -1.30 7.21 10.42
CA PHE A 99 -2.01 8.48 10.39
C PHE A 99 -3.04 8.59 11.53
N VAL A 100 -3.14 7.57 12.40
CA VAL A 100 -4.05 7.59 13.55
C VAL A 100 -3.77 8.82 14.44
N PRO A 101 -4.73 9.76 14.58
CA PRO A 101 -4.51 11.04 15.25
C PRO A 101 -3.97 10.91 16.68
N ASN A 102 -4.48 9.94 17.44
CA ASN A 102 -4.12 9.70 18.84
C ASN A 102 -2.65 9.25 19.01
N PHE A 103 -1.98 8.85 17.92
CA PHE A 103 -0.60 8.38 17.94
C PHE A 103 0.38 9.44 17.40
N LEU A 104 -0.11 10.59 16.95
CA LEU A 104 0.71 11.64 16.31
C LEU A 104 1.06 12.78 17.27
N THR A 105 0.19 13.09 18.23
CA THR A 105 0.46 14.13 19.24
C THR A 105 -0.51 14.00 20.42
N GLN A 106 -0.10 14.46 21.60
CA GLN A 106 -0.98 14.61 22.76
C GLN A 106 -1.64 16.00 22.83
N GLU A 107 -1.32 16.90 21.90
CA GLU A 107 -1.94 18.22 21.81
C GLU A 107 -3.45 18.09 21.54
N LYS A 108 -4.26 18.84 22.29
CA LYS A 108 -5.72 18.87 22.13
C LYS A 108 -6.15 19.73 20.94
N ARG A 109 -5.80 19.31 19.73
CA ARG A 109 -6.23 19.91 18.45
C ARG A 109 -6.41 18.84 17.38
N LYS A 110 -6.99 19.23 16.24
CA LYS A 110 -6.96 18.39 15.05
C LYS A 110 -5.51 18.17 14.60
N THR A 111 -5.17 16.92 14.32
CA THR A 111 -3.88 16.57 13.72
C THR A 111 -3.84 17.01 12.28
N THR A 112 -2.64 17.20 11.76
CA THR A 112 -2.39 17.65 10.39
C THR A 112 -1.31 16.79 9.75
N VAL A 113 -1.15 16.89 8.42
CA VAL A 113 -0.03 16.27 7.69
C VAL A 113 1.33 16.64 8.31
N LYS A 114 1.47 17.81 8.94
CA LYS A 114 2.72 18.22 9.60
C LYS A 114 3.08 17.33 10.78
N ASP A 115 2.10 16.79 11.50
CA ASP A 115 2.35 15.88 12.63
C ASP A 115 2.88 14.53 12.12
N VAL A 116 2.36 14.05 10.99
CA VAL A 116 2.89 12.86 10.30
C VAL A 116 4.32 13.10 9.85
N VAL A 117 4.60 14.24 9.21
CA VAL A 117 5.96 14.59 8.74
C VAL A 117 6.95 14.68 9.90
N LYS A 118 6.57 15.24 11.04
CA LYS A 118 7.45 15.26 12.24
C LYS A 118 7.89 13.86 12.65
N HIS A 119 7.00 12.86 12.60
CA HIS A 119 7.35 11.49 12.91
C HIS A 119 8.27 10.87 11.84
N ILE A 120 8.03 11.16 10.56
CA ILE A 120 8.92 10.72 9.47
C ILE A 120 10.31 11.31 9.67
N ASP A 121 10.43 12.62 9.85
CA ASP A 121 11.71 13.31 10.03
C ASP A 121 12.47 12.75 11.23
N TYR A 122 11.77 12.51 12.34
CA TYR A 122 12.36 11.92 13.54
C TYR A 122 12.92 10.50 13.29
N LEU A 123 12.20 9.65 12.56
CA LEU A 123 12.72 8.32 12.21
C LEU A 123 13.90 8.41 11.24
N VAL A 124 13.79 9.24 10.20
CA VAL A 124 14.85 9.41 9.20
C VAL A 124 16.14 9.89 9.87
N GLU A 125 16.06 10.83 10.82
CA GLU A 125 17.21 11.29 11.60
C GLU A 125 17.84 10.16 12.43
N LYS A 126 17.02 9.27 12.99
CA LYS A 126 17.48 8.21 13.90
C LYS A 126 18.05 6.99 13.19
N VAL A 127 17.43 6.55 12.10
CA VAL A 127 17.69 5.24 11.49
C VAL A 127 17.86 5.27 9.97
N GLY A 128 17.78 6.47 9.35
CA GLY A 128 17.89 6.63 7.91
C GLY A 128 16.59 6.34 7.16
N VAL A 129 16.51 6.87 5.93
CA VAL A 129 15.28 6.84 5.12
C VAL A 129 14.87 5.42 4.70
N ASP A 130 15.82 4.51 4.52
CA ASP A 130 15.56 3.14 4.06
C ASP A 130 14.77 2.29 5.08
N CYS A 131 14.72 2.73 6.34
CA CYS A 131 13.96 2.06 7.40
C CYS A 131 12.57 2.67 7.63
N VAL A 132 12.14 3.62 6.80
CA VAL A 132 10.89 4.38 7.00
C VAL A 132 9.92 4.14 5.84
N GLY A 133 8.67 3.84 6.17
CA GLY A 133 7.57 3.64 5.23
C GLY A 133 6.30 4.38 5.65
N LEU A 134 5.23 4.17 4.88
CA LEU A 134 3.89 4.68 5.20
C LEU A 134 2.98 3.51 5.59
N GLY A 135 2.28 3.68 6.70
CA GLY A 135 1.39 2.70 7.30
C GLY A 135 0.08 3.34 7.73
N SER A 136 -0.64 3.94 6.76
CA SER A 136 -1.69 4.94 7.02
C SER A 136 -2.73 4.53 8.06
N ASP A 137 -3.08 3.24 8.11
CA ASP A 137 -4.22 2.71 8.86
C ASP A 137 -5.55 3.34 8.40
N PHE A 138 -5.66 3.61 7.08
CA PHE A 138 -6.92 4.02 6.45
C PHE A 138 -8.02 2.99 6.75
N ASP A 139 -9.23 3.47 7.00
CA ASP A 139 -10.40 2.69 7.44
C ASP A 139 -10.25 1.98 8.81
N GLY A 140 -9.11 2.12 9.49
CA GLY A 140 -8.84 1.59 10.83
C GLY A 140 -9.03 2.60 11.98
N THR A 141 -9.41 3.84 11.67
CA THR A 141 -9.50 4.95 12.63
C THR A 141 -10.71 5.85 12.40
N ASP A 142 -11.24 6.46 13.47
CA ASP A 142 -12.43 7.33 13.44
C ASP A 142 -12.19 8.71 12.80
N GLY A 143 -10.96 8.98 12.34
CA GLY A 143 -10.63 10.22 11.63
C GLY A 143 -9.16 10.28 11.21
N LEU A 144 -8.89 11.08 10.18
CA LEU A 144 -7.55 11.24 9.61
C LEU A 144 -7.01 12.66 9.85
N PRO A 145 -5.68 12.87 9.81
CA PRO A 145 -5.10 14.19 9.94
C PRO A 145 -5.55 15.10 8.79
N LEU A 146 -5.67 16.40 9.07
CA LEU A 146 -5.98 17.40 8.06
C LEU A 146 -4.91 17.41 6.95
N GLY A 147 -5.35 17.39 5.69
CA GLY A 147 -4.53 17.19 4.50
C GLY A 147 -4.30 15.72 4.11
N LEU A 148 -4.85 14.76 4.87
CA LEU A 148 -4.79 13.32 4.62
C LEU A 148 -6.19 12.66 4.75
N GLU A 149 -7.27 13.42 4.60
CA GLU A 149 -8.65 12.99 4.79
C GLU A 149 -9.10 11.94 3.76
N GLY A 150 -8.43 11.89 2.62
CA GLY A 150 -8.74 10.99 1.52
C GLY A 150 -7.83 11.26 0.33
N VAL A 151 -7.88 10.37 -0.64
CA VAL A 151 -7.11 10.52 -1.87
C VAL A 151 -7.59 11.71 -2.70
N GLU A 152 -8.81 12.20 -2.48
CA GLU A 152 -9.47 13.29 -3.21
C GLU A 152 -8.90 14.67 -2.90
N VAL A 153 -8.26 14.85 -1.74
CA VAL A 153 -7.62 16.12 -1.34
C VAL A 153 -6.58 16.56 -2.37
N VAL A 154 -6.05 15.62 -3.15
CA VAL A 154 -5.18 15.87 -4.31
C VAL A 154 -5.79 16.87 -5.31
N LEU A 155 -7.12 16.90 -5.45
CA LEU A 155 -7.84 17.77 -6.37
C LEU A 155 -7.94 19.22 -5.87
N GLU A 156 -7.84 19.47 -4.57
CA GLU A 156 -7.78 20.84 -4.06
C GLU A 156 -6.50 21.55 -4.50
N LYS A 157 -5.41 20.77 -4.61
CA LYS A 157 -4.09 21.27 -5.00
C LYS A 157 -3.88 21.25 -6.51
N TRP A 158 -4.40 20.23 -7.19
CA TRP A 158 -4.22 20.02 -8.63
C TRP A 158 -5.56 19.72 -9.32
N PRO A 159 -6.50 20.69 -9.35
CA PRO A 159 -7.85 20.49 -9.87
C PRO A 159 -7.92 20.25 -11.38
N ASP A 160 -6.88 20.62 -12.13
CA ASP A 160 -6.84 20.51 -13.59
C ASP A 160 -5.79 19.50 -14.08
N ASP A 161 -5.23 18.67 -13.19
CA ASP A 161 -4.25 17.65 -13.55
C ASP A 161 -4.93 16.31 -13.87
N PRO A 162 -4.98 15.86 -15.14
CA PRO A 162 -5.63 14.61 -15.53
C PRO A 162 -5.03 13.38 -14.82
N ARG A 163 -3.77 13.44 -14.38
CA ARG A 163 -3.11 12.35 -13.67
C ARG A 163 -3.73 12.10 -12.30
N CYS A 164 -4.20 13.15 -11.64
CA CYS A 164 -4.87 13.04 -10.34
C CYS A 164 -6.21 12.32 -10.48
N TYR A 165 -7.00 12.72 -11.48
CA TYR A 165 -8.26 12.05 -11.83
C TYR A 165 -8.07 10.58 -12.24
N ASN A 166 -7.04 10.28 -13.04
CA ASN A 166 -6.72 8.89 -13.39
C ASN A 166 -6.40 8.04 -12.16
N LYS A 167 -5.58 8.57 -11.24
CA LYS A 167 -5.23 7.88 -9.99
C LYS A 167 -6.45 7.64 -9.11
N LEU A 168 -7.32 8.64 -8.95
CA LEU A 168 -8.59 8.47 -8.24
C LEU A 168 -9.47 7.40 -8.88
N GLY A 169 -9.54 7.39 -10.22
CA GLY A 169 -10.23 6.35 -10.98
C GLY A 169 -9.74 4.94 -10.63
N VAL A 170 -8.42 4.76 -10.57
CA VAL A 170 -7.79 3.47 -10.17
C VAL A 170 -8.09 3.12 -8.71
N CYS A 171 -8.02 4.09 -7.79
CA CYS A 171 -8.36 3.88 -6.38
C CYS A 171 -9.80 3.38 -6.23
N TYR A 172 -10.77 4.07 -6.82
CA TYR A 172 -12.18 3.68 -6.73
C TYR A 172 -12.49 2.37 -7.46
N ALA A 173 -11.80 2.08 -8.57
CA ALA A 173 -11.92 0.78 -9.24
C ALA A 173 -11.45 -0.36 -8.33
N SER A 174 -10.38 -0.15 -7.55
CA SER A 174 -9.87 -1.13 -6.57
C SER A 174 -10.86 -1.35 -5.43
N LEU A 175 -11.60 -0.31 -5.04
CA LEU A 175 -12.71 -0.38 -4.07
C LEU A 175 -14.01 -0.97 -4.65
N ARG A 176 -14.01 -1.35 -5.94
CA ARG A 176 -15.20 -1.81 -6.71
C ARG A 176 -16.33 -0.77 -6.81
N ASP A 177 -16.07 0.50 -6.53
CA ASP A 177 -16.98 1.60 -6.84
C ASP A 177 -16.76 2.04 -8.30
N PHE A 178 -17.28 1.22 -9.22
CA PHE A 178 -17.10 1.46 -10.66
C PHE A 178 -17.79 2.73 -11.15
N VAL A 179 -18.81 3.23 -10.44
CA VAL A 179 -19.50 4.46 -10.78
C VAL A 179 -18.58 5.66 -10.57
N LYS A 180 -17.99 5.79 -9.38
CA LYS A 180 -17.01 6.86 -9.12
C LYS A 180 -15.75 6.69 -9.96
N ALA A 181 -15.27 5.46 -10.12
CA ALA A 181 -14.08 5.17 -10.91
C ALA A 181 -14.24 5.68 -12.35
N LYS A 182 -15.33 5.32 -13.04
CA LYS A 182 -15.63 5.79 -14.39
C LYS A 182 -15.74 7.31 -14.44
N SER A 183 -16.47 7.92 -13.51
CA SER A 183 -16.62 9.38 -13.47
C SER A 183 -15.28 10.12 -13.39
N TYR A 184 -14.35 9.64 -12.56
CA TYR A 184 -13.01 10.25 -12.48
C TYR A 184 -12.16 9.99 -13.72
N LEU A 185 -12.21 8.79 -14.31
CA LEU A 185 -11.48 8.50 -15.55
C LEU A 185 -12.01 9.33 -16.73
N GLU A 186 -13.32 9.54 -16.82
CA GLU A 186 -13.96 10.41 -17.82
C GLU A 186 -13.53 11.88 -17.63
N LYS A 187 -13.43 12.36 -16.39
CA LYS A 187 -12.86 13.69 -16.10
C LYS A 187 -11.39 13.80 -16.53
N ALA A 188 -10.59 12.76 -16.32
CA ALA A 188 -9.20 12.73 -16.79
C ALA A 188 -9.13 12.91 -18.31
N LEU A 189 -10.02 12.22 -19.05
CA LEU A 189 -10.11 12.34 -20.51
C LEU A 189 -10.68 13.68 -20.98
N ALA A 190 -11.56 14.30 -20.20
CA ALA A 190 -12.07 15.64 -20.51
C ALA A 190 -10.97 16.71 -20.41
N LEU A 191 -9.98 16.51 -19.53
CA LEU A 191 -8.82 17.39 -19.39
C LEU A 191 -7.73 17.08 -20.43
N ASP A 192 -7.48 15.79 -20.72
CA ASP A 192 -6.53 15.37 -21.75
C ASP A 192 -6.99 14.12 -22.50
N LEU A 193 -7.49 14.33 -23.73
CA LEU A 193 -7.91 13.27 -24.64
C LEU A 193 -6.74 12.42 -25.17
N LYS A 194 -5.49 12.86 -25.02
CA LYS A 194 -4.29 12.14 -25.47
C LYS A 194 -3.64 11.33 -24.35
N TYR A 195 -4.31 11.19 -23.21
CA TYR A 195 -3.82 10.41 -22.07
C TYR A 195 -4.27 8.93 -22.20
N PRO A 196 -3.37 7.96 -22.49
CA PRO A 196 -3.77 6.58 -22.77
C PRO A 196 -4.24 5.79 -21.55
N GLU A 197 -3.73 6.09 -20.35
CA GLU A 197 -4.00 5.33 -19.12
C GLU A 197 -5.49 5.32 -18.74
N PRO A 198 -6.24 6.44 -18.77
CA PRO A 198 -7.67 6.42 -18.52
C PRO A 198 -8.46 5.52 -19.48
N TYR A 199 -8.09 5.45 -20.77
CA TYR A 199 -8.73 4.53 -21.71
C TYR A 199 -8.48 3.08 -21.33
N ASN A 200 -7.25 2.72 -20.98
CA ASN A 200 -6.93 1.38 -20.50
C ASN A 200 -7.70 1.05 -19.19
N ASN A 201 -7.78 2.00 -18.26
CA ASN A 201 -8.46 1.80 -16.98
C ASN A 201 -9.99 1.68 -17.14
N LEU A 202 -10.61 2.49 -17.99
CA LEU A 202 -12.02 2.32 -18.36
C LEU A 202 -12.25 0.96 -19.04
N GLY A 203 -11.32 0.53 -19.90
CA GLY A 203 -11.36 -0.78 -20.53
C GLY A 203 -11.37 -1.91 -19.50
N ASN A 204 -10.54 -1.82 -18.46
CA ASN A 204 -10.50 -2.80 -17.35
C ASN A 204 -11.83 -2.86 -16.62
N ILE A 205 -12.45 -1.72 -16.33
CA ILE A 205 -13.77 -1.67 -15.67
C ILE A 205 -14.83 -2.32 -16.56
N CYS A 206 -14.87 -1.98 -17.85
CA CYS A 206 -15.80 -2.60 -18.81
C CYS A 206 -15.58 -4.11 -18.92
N LEU A 207 -14.33 -4.58 -18.84
CA LEU A 207 -14.01 -6.01 -18.86
C LEU A 207 -14.60 -6.75 -17.64
N GLU A 208 -14.50 -6.15 -16.45
CA GLU A 208 -15.10 -6.69 -15.21
C GLU A 208 -16.64 -6.72 -15.27
N GLU A 209 -17.25 -5.69 -15.87
CA GLU A 209 -18.69 -5.61 -16.12
C GLU A 209 -19.17 -6.49 -17.28
N LYS A 210 -18.24 -7.19 -17.96
CA LYS A 210 -18.50 -8.06 -19.12
C LYS A 210 -18.95 -7.32 -20.39
N GLU A 211 -18.73 -6.00 -20.45
CA GLU A 211 -18.85 -5.18 -21.67
C GLU A 211 -17.60 -5.37 -22.56
N TYR A 212 -17.42 -6.60 -23.07
CA TYR A 212 -16.16 -7.00 -23.71
C TYR A 212 -15.84 -6.21 -24.98
N GLU A 213 -16.83 -5.97 -25.84
CA GLU A 213 -16.66 -5.20 -27.08
C GLU A 213 -16.20 -3.77 -26.80
N LYS A 214 -16.81 -3.12 -25.80
CA LYS A 214 -16.42 -1.78 -25.37
C LYS A 214 -15.03 -1.75 -24.73
N SER A 215 -14.67 -2.77 -23.95
CA SER A 215 -13.31 -2.89 -23.41
C SER A 215 -12.27 -2.96 -24.54
N ILE A 216 -12.55 -3.72 -25.61
CA ILE A 216 -11.69 -3.84 -26.80
C ILE A 216 -11.50 -2.48 -27.48
N GLU A 217 -12.57 -1.71 -27.66
CA GLU A 217 -12.50 -0.37 -28.24
C GLU A 217 -11.64 0.58 -27.40
N LEU A 218 -11.82 0.54 -26.08
CA LEU A 218 -11.05 1.38 -25.15
C LEU A 218 -9.57 1.02 -25.13
N TYR A 219 -9.21 -0.27 -25.09
CA TYR A 219 -7.81 -0.67 -25.18
C TYR A 219 -7.17 -0.29 -26.52
N LYS A 220 -7.92 -0.39 -27.63
CA LYS A 220 -7.43 0.05 -28.94
C LYS A 220 -7.14 1.56 -28.95
N LYS A 221 -8.02 2.38 -28.38
CA LYS A 221 -7.74 3.83 -28.21
C LYS A 221 -6.48 4.09 -27.38
N ALA A 222 -6.29 3.36 -26.28
CA ALA A 222 -5.06 3.46 -25.48
C ALA A 222 -3.81 3.13 -26.31
N LEU A 223 -3.89 2.11 -27.18
CA LEU A 223 -2.80 1.67 -28.04
C LEU A 223 -2.57 2.57 -29.27
N GLU A 224 -3.60 3.26 -29.75
CA GLU A 224 -3.47 4.31 -30.78
C GLU A 224 -2.67 5.49 -30.24
N LEU A 225 -2.88 5.85 -28.97
CA LEU A 225 -2.15 6.92 -28.30
C LEU A 225 -0.76 6.51 -27.83
N ASN A 226 -0.59 5.25 -27.38
CA ASN A 226 0.69 4.68 -26.99
C ASN A 226 0.87 3.26 -27.56
N PRO A 227 1.54 3.13 -28.73
CA PRO A 227 1.78 1.85 -29.39
C PRO A 227 2.71 0.88 -28.64
N ASP A 228 3.42 1.35 -27.61
CA ASP A 228 4.31 0.54 -26.78
C ASP A 228 3.71 0.29 -25.38
N TYR A 229 2.38 0.43 -25.23
CA TYR A 229 1.71 0.18 -23.95
C TYR A 229 1.46 -1.32 -23.70
N ALA A 230 2.45 -2.00 -23.13
CA ALA A 230 2.41 -3.45 -22.89
C ALA A 230 1.18 -3.92 -22.09
N ALA A 231 0.80 -3.18 -21.03
CA ALA A 231 -0.37 -3.50 -20.22
C ALA A 231 -1.68 -3.48 -21.03
N ALA A 232 -1.87 -2.49 -21.91
CA ALA A 232 -3.05 -2.40 -22.77
C ALA A 232 -3.12 -3.56 -23.78
N TYR A 233 -1.98 -4.04 -24.31
CA TYR A 233 -1.95 -5.24 -25.15
C TYR A 233 -2.35 -6.51 -24.37
N SER A 234 -1.86 -6.67 -23.15
CA SER A 234 -2.25 -7.80 -22.29
C SER A 234 -3.75 -7.78 -21.98
N ASN A 235 -4.30 -6.61 -21.64
CA ASN A 235 -5.71 -6.45 -21.34
C ASN A 235 -6.60 -6.66 -22.58
N LEU A 236 -6.16 -6.18 -23.75
CA LEU A 236 -6.82 -6.46 -25.03
C LEU A 236 -6.81 -7.95 -25.38
N GLY A 237 -5.70 -8.65 -25.13
CA GLY A 237 -5.61 -10.10 -25.30
C GLY A 237 -6.59 -10.84 -24.39
N LEU A 238 -6.74 -10.38 -23.14
CA LEU A 238 -7.72 -10.93 -22.20
C LEU A 238 -9.15 -10.69 -22.68
N ALA A 239 -9.47 -9.50 -23.19
CA ALA A 239 -10.79 -9.20 -23.74
C ALA A 239 -11.14 -10.09 -24.94
N TYR A 240 -10.21 -10.27 -25.88
CA TYR A 240 -10.41 -11.18 -27.02
C TYR A 240 -10.58 -12.64 -26.59
N LYS A 241 -9.85 -13.08 -25.55
CA LYS A 241 -10.03 -14.42 -24.96
C LYS A 241 -11.43 -14.59 -24.38
N ARG A 242 -12.00 -13.58 -23.71
CA ARG A 242 -13.37 -13.64 -23.14
C ARG A 242 -14.43 -13.86 -24.21
N ILE A 243 -14.27 -13.26 -25.40
CA ILE A 243 -15.17 -13.46 -26.56
C ILE A 243 -14.74 -14.61 -27.48
N LYS A 244 -13.89 -15.54 -26.99
CA LYS A 244 -13.42 -16.75 -27.71
C LYS A 244 -12.65 -16.48 -29.02
N ARG A 245 -12.14 -15.26 -29.23
CA ARG A 245 -11.26 -14.92 -30.37
C ARG A 245 -9.80 -15.22 -30.02
N ILE A 246 -9.49 -16.51 -29.91
CA ILE A 246 -8.21 -16.99 -29.37
C ILE A 246 -7.00 -16.53 -30.20
N ASN A 247 -7.10 -16.51 -31.53
CA ASN A 247 -6.00 -16.08 -32.40
C ASN A 247 -5.60 -14.62 -32.17
N GLU A 248 -6.58 -13.72 -32.03
CA GLU A 248 -6.32 -12.31 -31.70
C GLU A 248 -5.74 -12.18 -30.29
N ALA A 249 -6.25 -12.95 -29.32
CA ALA A 249 -5.71 -12.96 -27.97
C ALA A 249 -4.21 -13.30 -27.94
N VAL A 250 -3.83 -14.40 -28.61
CA VAL A 250 -2.42 -14.85 -28.70
C VAL A 250 -1.55 -13.78 -29.36
N LYS A 251 -2.04 -13.13 -30.43
CA LYS A 251 -1.32 -12.05 -31.11
C LYS A 251 -1.00 -10.90 -30.16
N HIS A 252 -1.99 -10.44 -29.38
CA HIS A 252 -1.80 -9.32 -28.47
C HIS A 252 -0.94 -9.67 -27.25
N PHE A 253 -1.06 -10.89 -26.69
CA PHE A 253 -0.17 -11.35 -25.63
C PHE A 253 1.29 -11.44 -26.08
N LYS A 254 1.55 -11.92 -27.32
CA LYS A 254 2.90 -11.93 -27.89
C LYS A 254 3.46 -10.52 -28.00
N ARG A 255 2.66 -9.57 -28.46
CA ARG A 255 3.08 -8.17 -28.59
C ARG A 255 3.42 -7.54 -27.23
N ALA A 256 2.62 -7.79 -26.20
CA ALA A 256 2.93 -7.34 -24.83
C ALA A 256 4.30 -7.87 -24.37
N ALA A 257 4.53 -9.18 -24.52
CA ALA A 257 5.79 -9.82 -24.13
C ALA A 257 7.01 -9.33 -24.94
N GLU A 258 6.83 -8.98 -26.22
CA GLU A 258 7.87 -8.38 -27.05
C GLU A 258 8.28 -6.99 -26.55
N ILE A 259 7.31 -6.18 -26.12
CA ILE A 259 7.56 -4.85 -25.58
C ILE A 259 8.27 -4.96 -24.23
N ASP A 260 7.77 -5.80 -23.33
CA ASP A 260 8.38 -5.99 -22.00
C ASP A 260 9.83 -6.51 -22.11
N ARG A 261 10.12 -7.37 -23.09
CA ARG A 261 11.50 -7.84 -23.35
C ARG A 261 12.44 -6.74 -23.85
N LYS A 262 11.90 -5.74 -24.56
CA LYS A 262 12.67 -4.61 -25.11
C LYS A 262 12.85 -3.47 -24.11
N ALA A 263 12.06 -3.43 -23.03
CA ALA A 263 12.28 -2.48 -21.96
C ALA A 263 13.69 -2.69 -21.37
N PRO A 264 14.56 -1.66 -21.33
CA PRO A 264 15.92 -1.83 -20.88
C PRO A 264 15.98 -2.32 -19.43
N ILE A 265 16.74 -3.39 -19.20
CA ILE A 265 16.98 -4.02 -17.88
C ILE A 265 17.73 -3.08 -16.90
N SER A 266 18.07 -1.86 -17.31
CA SER A 266 18.93 -0.93 -16.57
C SER A 266 18.33 -0.34 -15.29
N GLU A 267 17.04 -0.50 -15.02
CA GLU A 267 16.42 -0.01 -13.78
C GLU A 267 16.34 -1.06 -12.66
N ILE A 268 16.76 -2.31 -12.90
CA ILE A 268 16.70 -3.40 -11.89
C ILE A 268 18.07 -3.68 -11.25
N LYS A 269 19.16 -3.03 -11.69
CA LYS A 269 20.52 -3.26 -11.16
C LYS A 269 21.13 -2.09 -10.37
N LYS A 270 20.30 -1.31 -9.69
CA LYS A 270 20.75 -0.43 -8.58
C LYS A 270 19.76 -0.51 -7.42
N ILE A 271 19.75 -1.67 -6.77
CA ILE A 271 19.41 -1.83 -5.35
C ILE A 271 20.58 -2.60 -4.76
#